data_AF-A0A2G1LPA3-F1
#
_entry.id   AF-A0A2G1LPA3-F1
#
_cell.length_a   1.000
_cell.length_b   1.000
_cell.length_c   1.000
_cell.angle_alpha   90.00
_cell.angle_beta   90.00
_cell.angle_gamma   90.00
#
_symmetry.space_group_name_H-M   'P 1'
#
loop_
_entity.id
_entity.type
_entity.pdbx_description
1 polymer ?
#
loop_
_entity_poly.entity_id
_entity_poly.type
_entity_poly.pdbx_seq_one_letter_code
_entity_poly.pdbx_strand_id
1 'polypeptide(L)'
;MSEGNIAADQLRLLIERIERLEEEKKGIGDDIKDVYLEAKATGYDPKMMRQIIRLRKMQPHDRREMEAVLQTYMAALGMDSFRDDSAPTMFDGHDGRPDPSTPAPSPSASADEMFMTALNLVVDHQNASASWLQRQMRIGYNRAAKLIEDLEKRGVVGPPNHVGKRDVLVAPGGEADTGSLKDRVGAAMVAAAQSLDGNALPMTLSTGDGKVLFENKAAREKREGAAT
;
A
#
# COMPACT_ATOMS: atom_id res chain seq x y z
N MET A 1 12.28 36.91 -49.85
CA MET A 1 12.44 36.34 -48.50
C MET A 1 11.04 36.05 -47.99
N SER A 2 10.58 34.81 -48.07
CA SER A 2 9.18 34.42 -47.85
C SER A 2 8.85 34.35 -46.36
N GLU A 3 7.66 34.84 -45.99
CA GLU A 3 7.12 34.93 -44.62
C GLU A 3 7.17 33.60 -43.83
N GLY A 4 7.17 32.45 -44.53
CA GLY A 4 7.35 31.13 -43.91
C GLY A 4 8.69 30.93 -43.21
N ASN A 5 9.74 31.66 -43.60
CA ASN A 5 11.04 31.61 -42.91
C ASN A 5 10.99 32.38 -41.58
N ILE A 6 10.25 33.48 -41.54
CA ILE A 6 10.10 34.34 -40.34
C ILE A 6 9.35 33.58 -39.24
N ALA A 7 8.28 32.85 -39.59
CA ALA A 7 7.53 32.04 -38.64
C ALA A 7 8.35 30.86 -38.09
N ALA A 8 9.16 30.21 -38.94
CA ALA A 8 10.05 29.13 -38.53
C ALA A 8 11.15 29.62 -37.57
N ASP A 9 11.72 30.79 -37.84
CA ASP A 9 12.73 31.40 -36.97
C ASP A 9 12.15 31.85 -35.63
N GLN A 10 10.93 32.39 -35.61
CA GLN A 10 10.20 32.71 -34.38
C GLN A 10 9.93 31.46 -33.53
N LEU A 11 9.53 30.34 -34.17
CA LEU A 11 9.29 29.08 -33.47
C LEU A 11 10.58 28.53 -32.85
N ARG A 12 11.71 28.57 -33.58
CA ARG A 12 13.03 28.15 -33.06
C ARG A 12 13.44 28.96 -31.82
N LEU A 13 13.28 30.29 -31.86
CA LEU A 13 13.57 31.17 -30.72
C LEU A 13 12.71 30.84 -29.50
N LEU A 14 11.43 30.52 -29.69
CA LEU A 14 10.55 30.11 -28.60
C LEU A 14 10.98 28.76 -28.00
N ILE A 15 11.36 27.80 -28.84
CA ILE A 15 11.84 26.48 -28.40
C ILE A 15 13.15 26.63 -27.61
N GLU A 16 14.13 27.34 -28.14
CA GLU A 16 15.42 27.57 -27.47
C GLU A 16 15.23 28.25 -26.10
N ARG A 17 14.30 29.21 -26.02
CA ARG A 17 13.95 29.85 -24.74
C ARG A 17 13.32 28.86 -23.76
N ILE A 18 12.47 27.95 -24.22
CA ILE A 18 11.85 26.92 -23.37
C ILE A 18 12.92 25.93 -22.90
N GLU A 19 13.79 25.45 -23.78
CA GLU A 19 14.86 24.51 -23.42
C GLU A 19 15.78 25.08 -22.34
N ARG A 20 16.16 26.35 -22.47
CA ARG A 20 16.92 27.05 -21.44
C ARG A 20 16.18 27.12 -20.11
N LEU A 21 14.89 27.47 -20.12
CA LEU A 21 14.07 27.53 -18.90
C LEU A 21 13.89 26.15 -18.25
N GLU A 22 13.83 25.08 -19.05
CA GLU A 22 13.77 23.71 -18.53
C GLU A 22 15.10 23.27 -17.90
N GLU A 23 16.23 23.65 -18.49
CA GLU A 23 17.55 23.42 -17.89
C GLU A 23 17.71 24.19 -16.57
N GLU A 24 17.31 25.46 -16.52
CA GLU A 24 17.30 26.27 -15.29
C GLU A 24 16.39 25.64 -14.22
N LYS A 25 15.19 25.18 -14.60
CA LYS A 25 14.26 24.48 -13.68
C LYS A 25 14.86 23.18 -13.16
N LYS A 26 15.58 22.43 -13.99
CA LYS A 26 16.26 21.20 -13.59
C LYS A 26 17.39 21.51 -12.60
N GLY A 27 18.21 22.53 -12.89
CA GLY A 27 19.27 22.99 -11.98
C GLY A 27 18.72 23.38 -10.61
N ILE A 28 17.68 24.23 -10.58
CA ILE A 28 16.99 24.60 -9.32
C ILE A 28 16.43 23.37 -8.61
N GLY A 29 15.91 22.40 -9.36
CA GLY A 29 15.39 21.15 -8.81
C GLY A 29 16.47 20.30 -8.13
N ASP A 30 17.70 20.32 -8.65
CA ASP A 30 18.84 19.63 -8.06
C ASP A 30 19.37 20.38 -6.84
N ASP A 31 19.48 21.71 -6.90
CA ASP A 31 19.84 22.55 -5.74
C ASP A 31 18.89 22.34 -4.55
N ILE A 32 17.57 22.25 -4.81
CA ILE A 32 16.57 21.95 -3.78
C ILE A 32 16.84 20.59 -3.12
N LYS A 33 17.26 19.58 -3.88
CA LYS A 33 17.56 18.25 -3.33
C LYS A 33 18.79 18.31 -2.44
N ASP A 34 19.83 19.04 -2.85
CA ASP A 34 21.07 19.18 -2.09
C ASP A 34 20.80 19.86 -0.74
N VAL A 35 19.95 20.90 -0.71
CA VAL A 35 19.52 21.53 0.55
C VAL A 35 18.78 20.54 1.47
N TYR A 36 17.94 19.65 0.93
CA TYR A 36 17.32 18.61 1.76
C TYR A 36 18.31 17.56 2.26
N LEU A 37 19.36 17.25 1.49
CA LEU A 37 20.40 16.33 1.91
C LEU A 37 21.28 16.95 2.99
N GLU A 38 21.63 18.23 2.87
CA GLU A 38 22.31 19.01 3.91
C GLU A 38 21.46 19.04 5.20
N ALA A 39 20.18 19.38 5.08
CA ALA A 39 19.28 19.40 6.23
C ALA A 39 19.17 18.01 6.89
N LYS A 40 19.14 16.94 6.10
CA LYS A 40 19.17 15.56 6.61
C LYS A 40 20.48 15.23 7.32
N ALA A 41 21.62 15.67 6.80
CA ALA A 41 22.92 15.49 7.44
C ALA A 41 23.00 16.22 8.79
N THR A 42 22.36 17.39 8.90
CA THR A 42 22.24 18.11 10.17
C THR A 42 21.19 17.52 11.15
N GLY A 43 20.42 16.52 10.72
CA GLY A 43 19.45 15.81 11.57
C GLY A 43 17.99 16.24 11.42
N TYR A 44 17.66 17.13 10.48
CA TYR A 44 16.25 17.46 10.19
C TYR A 44 15.59 16.36 9.36
N ASP A 45 14.27 16.16 9.52
CA ASP A 45 13.49 15.26 8.68
C ASP A 45 12.98 15.99 7.41
N PRO A 46 13.44 15.58 6.19
CA PRO A 46 12.98 16.16 4.94
C PRO A 46 11.47 16.04 4.72
N LYS A 47 10.80 15.04 5.31
CA LYS A 47 9.33 14.90 5.18
C LYS A 47 8.60 16.01 5.94
N MET A 48 8.99 16.27 7.19
CA MET A 48 8.39 17.34 7.98
C MET A 48 8.68 18.71 7.36
N MET A 49 9.90 18.95 6.87
CA MET A 49 10.25 20.17 6.16
C MET A 49 9.36 20.42 4.93
N ARG A 50 9.11 19.39 4.11
CA ARG A 50 8.18 19.49 2.97
C ARG A 50 6.76 19.82 3.41
N GLN A 51 6.29 19.24 4.50
CA GLN A 51 4.97 19.52 5.04
C GLN A 51 4.85 20.97 5.54
N ILE A 52 5.88 21.47 6.23
CA ILE A 52 5.93 22.87 6.67
C ILE A 52 5.94 23.82 5.48
N ILE A 53 6.70 23.53 4.41
CA ILE A 53 6.70 24.36 3.19
C ILE A 53 5.30 24.38 2.54
N ARG A 54 4.60 23.23 2.50
CA ARG A 54 3.22 23.18 1.99
C ARG A 54 2.28 24.03 2.84
N LEU A 55 2.38 23.93 4.17
CA LEU A 55 1.60 24.76 5.08
C LEU A 55 1.93 26.24 4.89
N ARG A 56 3.21 26.60 4.75
CA ARG A 56 3.69 27.98 4.53
C ARG A 56 3.22 28.58 3.20
N LYS A 57 2.96 27.77 2.18
CA LYS A 57 2.38 28.22 0.91
C LYS A 57 0.88 28.53 1.00
N MET A 58 0.19 27.96 1.99
CA MET A 58 -1.22 28.26 2.23
C MET A 58 -1.36 29.63 2.90
N GLN A 59 -2.36 30.41 2.46
CA GLN A 59 -2.62 31.73 3.02
C GLN A 59 -3.00 31.63 4.51
N PRO A 60 -2.67 32.64 5.34
CA PRO A 60 -2.91 32.58 6.78
C PRO A 60 -4.39 32.45 7.17
N HIS A 61 -5.30 32.97 6.34
CA HIS A 61 -6.74 32.85 6.58
C HIS A 61 -7.21 31.42 6.31
N ASP A 62 -6.92 30.90 5.12
CA ASP A 62 -7.28 29.55 4.70
C ASP A 62 -6.69 28.48 5.63
N ARG A 63 -5.47 28.72 6.13
CA ARG A 63 -4.84 27.83 7.12
C ARG A 63 -5.65 27.78 8.41
N ARG A 64 -6.10 28.92 8.92
CA ARG A 64 -6.89 28.99 10.17
C ARG A 64 -8.25 28.33 10.03
N GLU A 65 -8.93 28.51 8.89
CA GLU A 65 -10.20 27.83 8.64
C GLU A 65 -10.01 26.32 8.56
N MET A 66 -9.00 25.85 7.81
CA MET A 66 -8.68 24.44 7.72
C MET A 66 -8.29 23.85 9.09
N GLU A 67 -7.50 24.57 9.88
CA GLU A 67 -7.10 24.15 11.24
C GLU A 67 -8.32 24.06 12.18
N ALA A 68 -9.23 25.03 12.14
CA ALA A 68 -10.46 25.02 12.95
C ALA A 68 -11.37 23.82 12.60
N VAL A 69 -11.53 23.54 11.31
CA VAL A 69 -12.25 22.36 10.84
C VAL A 69 -11.54 21.10 11.30
N LEU A 70 -10.23 20.97 11.04
CA LEU A 70 -9.43 19.80 11.42
C LEU A 70 -9.50 19.53 12.92
N GLN A 71 -9.38 20.57 13.75
CA GLN A 71 -9.50 20.48 15.19
C GLN A 71 -10.87 19.93 15.61
N THR A 72 -11.95 20.40 14.98
CA THR A 72 -13.31 19.88 15.26
C THR A 72 -13.41 18.38 14.98
N TYR A 73 -12.87 17.92 13.85
CA TYR A 73 -12.86 16.50 13.49
C TYR A 73 -11.91 15.67 14.37
N MET A 74 -10.73 16.20 14.71
CA MET A 74 -9.78 15.54 15.61
C MET A 74 -10.35 15.36 17.01
N ALA A 75 -11.04 16.38 17.52
CA ALA A 75 -11.74 16.32 18.80
C ALA A 75 -12.86 15.28 18.78
N ALA A 76 -13.66 15.24 17.71
CA ALA A 76 -14.72 14.24 17.55
C ALA A 76 -14.20 12.80 17.48
N LEU A 77 -12.99 12.60 16.97
CA LEU A 77 -12.33 11.29 16.86
C LEU A 77 -11.44 10.97 18.07
N GLY A 78 -11.35 11.84 19.08
CA GLY A 78 -10.49 11.63 20.26
C GLY A 78 -8.99 11.58 19.95
N MET A 79 -8.57 12.15 18.81
CA MET A 79 -7.17 12.18 18.37
C MET A 79 -6.42 13.44 18.87
N ASP A 80 -7.05 14.25 19.71
CA ASP A 80 -6.45 15.42 20.33
C ASP A 80 -5.57 14.99 21.52
N SER A 81 -4.35 14.53 21.20
CA SER A 81 -3.42 13.95 22.17
C SER A 81 -2.68 14.97 23.04
N PHE A 82 -3.16 16.21 23.14
CA PHE A 82 -2.56 17.29 23.94
C PHE A 82 -3.55 17.94 24.93
N ARG A 83 -4.56 17.19 25.38
CA ARG A 83 -5.20 17.53 26.66
C ARG A 83 -4.22 17.21 27.78
N ASP A 84 -3.47 18.22 28.19
CA ASP A 84 -2.72 18.24 29.44
C ASP A 84 -3.75 18.16 30.60
N ASP A 85 -3.65 17.13 31.42
CA ASP A 85 -4.58 16.77 32.51
C ASP A 85 -4.48 17.74 33.70
N SER A 86 -4.65 19.05 33.50
CA SER A 86 -4.67 20.03 34.58
C SER A 86 -5.87 20.99 34.55
N ALA A 87 -6.95 20.53 35.21
CA ALA A 87 -8.09 21.23 35.84
C ALA A 87 -9.47 21.21 35.12
N PRO A 88 -10.57 21.26 35.89
CA PRO A 88 -10.96 20.45 37.04
C PRO A 88 -12.19 19.58 36.73
N THR A 89 -12.27 18.46 37.42
CA THR A 89 -13.36 17.48 37.37
C THR A 89 -14.70 18.06 37.79
N MET A 90 -15.56 18.36 36.83
CA MET A 90 -17.00 18.53 37.05
C MET A 90 -17.77 17.86 35.91
N PHE A 91 -17.91 16.54 35.98
CA PHE A 91 -19.17 15.83 35.72
C PHE A 91 -19.00 14.34 36.08
N ASP A 92 -19.69 13.94 37.14
CA ASP A 92 -20.35 12.64 37.36
C ASP A 92 -19.62 11.33 36.98
N GLY A 93 -19.09 10.66 38.01
CA GLY A 93 -19.77 9.42 38.45
C GLY A 93 -19.77 8.19 37.54
N HIS A 94 -18.81 8.01 36.62
CA HIS A 94 -18.52 6.67 36.12
C HIS A 94 -17.01 6.41 36.15
N ASP A 95 -16.63 5.57 37.09
CA ASP A 95 -15.36 4.88 37.19
C ASP A 95 -15.05 4.12 35.90
N GLY A 96 -14.47 4.83 34.93
CA GLY A 96 -13.87 4.28 33.71
C GLY A 96 -12.61 3.45 33.97
N ARG A 97 -12.59 2.64 35.03
CA ARG A 97 -11.65 1.53 35.13
C ARG A 97 -12.12 0.46 34.15
N PRO A 98 -11.37 0.13 33.09
CA PRO A 98 -11.63 -1.09 32.38
C PRO A 98 -11.51 -2.23 33.39
N ASP A 99 -12.58 -3.01 33.54
CA ASP A 99 -12.58 -4.21 34.37
C ASP A 99 -11.36 -5.06 33.97
N PRO A 100 -10.47 -5.48 34.90
CA PRO A 100 -9.36 -6.39 34.60
C PRO A 100 -9.83 -7.74 34.03
N SER A 101 -11.14 -8.01 34.04
CA SER A 101 -11.81 -9.15 33.41
C SER A 101 -12.30 -8.89 31.98
N THR A 102 -12.19 -7.68 31.46
CA THR A 102 -12.50 -7.42 30.03
C THR A 102 -11.29 -7.84 29.21
N PRO A 103 -11.33 -8.97 28.47
CA PRO A 103 -10.24 -9.33 27.60
C PRO A 103 -10.04 -8.19 26.60
N ALA A 104 -8.79 -7.74 26.43
CA ALA A 104 -8.43 -6.85 25.34
C ALA A 104 -9.05 -7.39 24.04
N PRO A 105 -9.62 -6.55 23.15
CA PRO A 105 -10.14 -7.04 21.89
C PRO A 105 -8.99 -7.74 21.16
N SER A 106 -9.04 -9.07 21.14
CA SER A 106 -8.06 -9.89 20.46
C SER A 106 -8.01 -9.43 19.01
N PRO A 107 -6.86 -9.00 18.49
CA PRO A 107 -6.73 -8.50 17.11
C PRO A 107 -7.07 -9.56 16.04
N SER A 108 -7.34 -10.81 16.43
CA SER A 108 -7.74 -11.90 15.55
C SER A 108 -9.18 -11.78 15.05
N ALA A 109 -10.16 -11.47 15.91
CA ALA A 109 -11.58 -11.51 15.50
C ALA A 109 -11.92 -10.47 14.41
N SER A 110 -11.43 -9.24 14.55
CA SER A 110 -11.66 -8.18 13.56
C SER A 110 -10.91 -8.38 12.24
N ALA A 111 -9.75 -9.05 12.28
CA ALA A 111 -8.99 -9.38 11.08
C ALA A 111 -9.66 -10.51 10.30
N ASP A 112 -10.22 -11.49 11.02
CA ASP A 112 -10.93 -12.62 10.44
C ASP A 112 -12.24 -12.21 9.78
N GLU A 113 -12.98 -11.29 10.38
CA GLU A 113 -14.19 -10.71 9.79
C GLU A 113 -13.88 -9.97 8.47
N MET A 114 -12.81 -9.15 8.44
CA MET A 114 -12.37 -8.48 7.22
C MET A 114 -11.90 -9.48 6.15
N PHE A 115 -11.20 -10.53 6.56
CA PHE A 115 -10.73 -11.58 5.65
C PHE A 115 -11.90 -12.33 5.01
N MET A 116 -12.88 -12.76 5.81
CA MET A 116 -14.08 -13.46 5.31
C MET A 116 -14.91 -12.56 4.38
N THR A 117 -15.01 -11.28 4.71
CA THR A 117 -15.69 -10.29 3.86
C THR A 117 -14.99 -10.13 2.51
N ALA A 118 -13.64 -10.06 2.51
CA ALA A 118 -12.85 -10.00 1.29
C ALA A 118 -13.00 -11.26 0.44
N LEU A 119 -13.02 -12.44 1.07
CA LEU A 119 -13.17 -13.73 0.41
C LEU A 119 -14.49 -13.79 -0.38
N ASN A 120 -15.61 -13.47 0.27
CA ASN A 120 -16.92 -13.48 -0.38
C ASN A 120 -16.95 -12.56 -1.61
N LEU A 121 -16.45 -11.33 -1.46
CA LEU A 121 -16.41 -10.35 -2.56
C LEU A 121 -15.57 -10.81 -3.74
N VAL A 122 -14.40 -11.40 -3.48
CA VAL A 122 -13.49 -11.87 -4.54
C VAL A 122 -14.08 -13.07 -5.28
N VAL A 123 -14.75 -13.98 -4.57
CA VAL A 123 -15.42 -15.14 -5.17
C VAL A 123 -16.66 -14.71 -5.96
N ASP A 124 -17.48 -13.81 -5.42
CA ASP A 124 -18.72 -13.35 -6.06
C ASP A 124 -18.45 -12.58 -7.35
N HIS A 125 -17.48 -11.67 -7.32
CA HIS A 125 -17.17 -10.79 -8.44
C HIS A 125 -16.04 -11.30 -9.34
N GLN A 126 -15.41 -12.43 -8.99
CA GLN A 126 -14.30 -13.04 -9.73
C GLN A 126 -13.19 -12.01 -10.05
N ASN A 127 -12.89 -11.13 -9.09
CA ASN A 127 -11.93 -10.04 -9.25
C ASN A 127 -11.03 -9.93 -8.01
N ALA A 128 -9.73 -10.19 -8.20
CA ALA A 128 -8.74 -10.19 -7.13
C ALA A 128 -7.74 -9.03 -7.23
N SER A 129 -8.15 -7.87 -7.77
CA SER A 129 -7.31 -6.68 -7.81
C SER A 129 -7.37 -5.89 -6.49
N ALA A 130 -6.20 -5.57 -5.92
CA ALA A 130 -6.09 -4.83 -4.66
C ALA A 130 -6.80 -3.47 -4.71
N SER A 131 -6.73 -2.76 -5.83
CA SER A 131 -7.41 -1.47 -6.04
C SER A 131 -8.93 -1.58 -6.12
N TRP A 132 -9.48 -2.71 -6.59
CA TRP A 132 -10.93 -2.96 -6.60
C TRP A 132 -11.42 -3.30 -5.19
N LEU A 133 -10.72 -4.20 -4.50
CA LEU A 133 -11.03 -4.58 -3.12
C LEU A 133 -10.97 -3.39 -2.16
N GLN A 134 -9.99 -2.49 -2.38
CA GLN A 134 -9.87 -1.22 -1.66
C GLN A 134 -11.15 -0.38 -1.73
N ARG A 135 -11.73 -0.25 -2.93
CA ARG A 135 -12.95 0.55 -3.15
C ARG A 135 -14.17 -0.11 -2.55
N GLN A 136 -14.28 -1.43 -2.68
CA GLN A 136 -15.44 -2.19 -2.22
C GLN A 136 -15.53 -2.22 -0.70
N MET A 137 -14.40 -2.44 -0.02
CA MET A 137 -14.35 -2.54 1.44
C MET A 137 -14.04 -1.20 2.13
N ARG A 138 -13.83 -0.12 1.36
CA ARG A 138 -13.43 1.22 1.85
C ARG A 138 -12.22 1.19 2.79
N ILE A 139 -11.25 0.32 2.49
CA ILE A 139 -10.01 0.14 3.26
C ILE A 139 -8.82 0.85 2.58
N GLY A 140 -7.72 1.04 3.31
CA GLY A 140 -6.47 1.55 2.73
C GLY A 140 -5.76 0.53 1.84
N TYR A 141 -4.97 1.01 0.87
CA TYR A 141 -4.28 0.16 -0.13
C TYR A 141 -3.42 -0.95 0.50
N ASN A 142 -2.61 -0.63 1.51
CA ASN A 142 -1.75 -1.62 2.18
C ASN A 142 -2.55 -2.74 2.86
N ARG A 143 -3.76 -2.44 3.35
CA ARG A 143 -4.64 -3.45 3.96
C ARG A 143 -5.27 -4.33 2.87
N ALA A 144 -5.70 -3.74 1.76
CA ALA A 144 -6.22 -4.50 0.61
C ALA A 144 -5.15 -5.42 0.00
N ALA A 145 -3.91 -4.96 -0.13
CA ALA A 145 -2.79 -5.77 -0.62
C ALA A 145 -2.53 -6.99 0.27
N LYS A 146 -2.47 -6.81 1.59
CA LYS A 146 -2.33 -7.92 2.56
C LYS A 146 -3.46 -8.93 2.47
N LEU A 147 -4.71 -8.47 2.35
CA LEU A 147 -5.86 -9.38 2.19
C LEU A 147 -5.76 -10.23 0.91
N ILE A 148 -5.29 -9.64 -0.19
CA ILE A 148 -5.09 -10.35 -1.46
C ILE A 148 -3.91 -11.35 -1.36
N GLU A 149 -2.83 -11.02 -0.65
CA GLU A 149 -1.74 -11.95 -0.35
C GLU A 149 -2.20 -13.12 0.55
N ASP A 150 -3.04 -12.84 1.54
CA ASP A 150 -3.57 -13.86 2.43
C ASP A 150 -4.57 -14.79 1.71
N LEU A 151 -5.33 -14.27 0.74
CA LEU A 151 -6.18 -15.07 -0.14
C LEU A 151 -5.37 -15.93 -1.12
N GLU A 152 -4.21 -15.44 -1.59
CA GLU A 152 -3.26 -16.22 -2.40
C GLU A 152 -2.64 -17.37 -1.62
N LYS A 153 -2.15 -17.11 -0.40
CA LYS A 153 -1.58 -18.16 0.48
C LYS A 153 -2.57 -19.29 0.77
N ARG A 154 -3.86 -18.98 0.77
CA ARG A 154 -4.95 -19.94 1.02
C ARG A 154 -5.49 -20.59 -0.26
N GLY A 155 -4.93 -20.26 -1.42
CA GLY A 155 -5.28 -20.87 -2.71
C GLY A 155 -6.59 -20.35 -3.33
N VAL A 156 -7.13 -19.23 -2.86
CA VAL A 156 -8.36 -18.61 -3.42
C VAL A 156 -8.04 -17.80 -4.67
N VAL A 157 -6.85 -17.20 -4.69
CA VAL A 157 -6.37 -16.31 -5.76
C VAL A 157 -5.05 -16.83 -6.31
N GLY A 158 -4.89 -16.83 -7.62
CA GLY A 158 -3.69 -17.26 -8.31
C GLY A 158 -2.55 -16.23 -8.27
N PRO A 159 -1.35 -16.62 -8.75
CA PRO A 159 -0.18 -15.75 -8.78
C PRO A 159 -0.44 -14.49 -9.61
N PRO A 160 0.29 -13.38 -9.32
CA PRO A 160 0.14 -12.14 -10.05
C PRO A 160 0.52 -12.29 -11.53
N ASN A 161 -0.41 -11.99 -12.43
CA ASN A 161 -0.11 -11.86 -13.85
C ASN A 161 0.63 -10.54 -14.13
N HIS A 162 1.32 -10.45 -15.28
CA HIS A 162 2.13 -9.31 -15.72
C HIS A 162 1.40 -7.94 -15.84
N VAL A 163 0.07 -7.92 -15.68
CA VAL A 163 -0.79 -6.70 -15.70
C VAL A 163 -1.31 -6.33 -14.31
N GLY A 164 -0.87 -7.04 -13.26
CA GLY A 164 -1.34 -6.81 -11.87
C GLY A 164 -2.76 -7.34 -11.60
N LYS A 165 -3.36 -8.06 -12.55
CA LYS A 165 -4.58 -8.84 -12.34
C LYS A 165 -4.21 -10.22 -11.81
N ARG A 166 -5.02 -10.74 -10.90
CA ARG A 166 -4.87 -12.09 -10.36
C ARG A 166 -6.12 -12.89 -10.73
N ASP A 167 -5.92 -14.10 -11.24
CA ASP A 167 -7.02 -14.98 -11.61
C ASP A 167 -7.59 -15.63 -10.34
N VAL A 168 -8.92 -15.63 -10.20
CA VAL A 168 -9.59 -16.27 -9.07
C VAL A 168 -9.72 -17.76 -9.38
N LEU A 169 -9.18 -18.62 -8.51
CA LEU A 169 -9.10 -20.06 -8.74
C LEU A 169 -10.36 -20.81 -8.24
N VAL A 170 -11.27 -20.10 -7.58
CA VAL A 170 -12.52 -20.64 -7.02
C VAL A 170 -13.69 -20.27 -7.93
N ALA A 171 -14.42 -21.26 -8.43
CA ALA A 171 -15.58 -21.04 -9.29
C ALA A 171 -16.77 -20.43 -8.51
N PRO A 172 -17.48 -19.45 -9.08
CA PRO A 172 -18.69 -18.92 -8.47
C PRO A 172 -19.82 -19.95 -8.61
N GLY A 173 -20.27 -20.52 -7.49
CA GLY A 173 -21.45 -21.41 -7.47
C GLY A 173 -21.17 -22.91 -7.53
N GLY A 174 -19.93 -23.38 -7.33
CA GLY A 174 -19.72 -24.77 -6.92
C GLY A 174 -20.07 -24.92 -5.44
N GLU A 175 -20.75 -26.00 -5.04
CA GLU A 175 -20.92 -26.41 -3.64
C GLU A 175 -19.55 -26.67 -2.98
N ALA A 176 -18.77 -25.61 -2.76
CA ALA A 176 -17.73 -25.59 -1.76
C ALA A 176 -18.46 -25.20 -0.48
N ASP A 177 -18.93 -26.22 0.22
CA ASP A 177 -19.32 -26.23 1.62
C ASP A 177 -18.65 -25.07 2.38
N THR A 178 -19.32 -23.92 2.41
CA THR A 178 -18.80 -22.69 3.03
C THR A 178 -18.79 -22.84 4.55
N GLY A 179 -19.48 -23.85 5.09
CA GLY A 179 -19.31 -24.36 6.44
C GLY A 179 -17.96 -25.05 6.61
N SER A 180 -17.65 -26.05 5.79
CA SER A 180 -16.38 -26.79 5.88
C SER A 180 -15.14 -25.94 5.56
N LEU A 181 -15.23 -24.92 4.69
CA LEU A 181 -14.11 -24.01 4.48
C LEU A 181 -13.89 -23.06 5.67
N LYS A 182 -14.96 -22.61 6.35
CA LYS A 182 -14.86 -21.88 7.63
C LYS A 182 -14.26 -22.78 8.72
N ASP A 183 -14.62 -24.06 8.75
CA ASP A 183 -14.08 -25.03 9.72
C ASP A 183 -12.60 -25.37 9.44
N ARG A 184 -12.20 -25.52 8.17
CA ARG A 184 -10.81 -25.76 7.77
C ARG A 184 -9.92 -24.52 7.93
N VAL A 185 -10.48 -23.33 7.69
CA VAL A 185 -9.80 -22.05 7.94
C VAL A 185 -9.67 -21.80 9.43
N GLY A 186 -10.71 -22.08 10.23
CA GLY A 186 -10.66 -22.04 11.68
C GLY A 186 -9.63 -23.01 12.26
N ALA A 187 -9.58 -24.25 11.76
CA ALA A 187 -8.59 -25.25 12.17
C ALA A 187 -7.14 -24.87 11.78
N ALA A 188 -6.92 -24.35 10.58
CA ALA A 188 -5.61 -23.86 10.15
C ALA A 188 -5.14 -22.64 10.97
N MET A 189 -6.08 -21.81 11.43
CA MET A 189 -5.79 -20.64 12.26
C MET A 189 -5.52 -21.00 13.72
N VAL A 190 -6.20 -22.01 14.27
CA VAL A 190 -5.89 -22.60 15.58
C VAL A 190 -4.51 -23.28 15.55
N ALA A 191 -4.17 -24.00 14.47
CA ALA A 191 -2.86 -24.62 14.30
C ALA A 191 -1.72 -23.60 14.14
N ALA A 192 -1.97 -22.47 13.48
CA ALA A 192 -0.98 -21.39 13.37
C ALA A 192 -0.77 -20.60 14.67
N ALA A 193 -1.79 -20.54 15.54
CA ALA A 193 -1.72 -19.84 16.83
C ALA A 193 -1.05 -20.67 17.95
N GLN A 194 -0.96 -22.00 17.83
CA GLN A 194 -0.42 -22.90 18.85
C GLN A 194 1.08 -23.21 18.71
N SER A 195 1.73 -22.76 17.63
CA SER A 195 3.18 -22.97 17.42
C SER A 195 4.00 -21.81 17.98
N LEU A 196 3.93 -21.63 19.29
CA LEU A 196 4.95 -20.94 20.09
C LEU A 196 5.90 -22.00 20.65
N ASP A 197 6.67 -22.64 19.77
CA ASP A 197 7.95 -23.20 20.19
C ASP A 197 8.84 -23.34 18.97
N GLY A 198 10.08 -22.88 19.14
CA GLY A 198 11.08 -22.89 18.11
C GLY A 198 11.44 -24.31 17.66
N ASN A 199 12.08 -24.33 16.50
CA ASN A 199 12.83 -25.47 15.94
C ASN A 199 12.00 -26.50 15.15
N ALA A 200 11.96 -26.34 13.82
CA ALA A 200 12.60 -27.26 12.87
C ALA A 200 12.13 -26.96 11.44
N LEU A 201 13.09 -26.73 10.55
CA LEU A 201 12.89 -26.86 9.10
C LEU A 201 12.66 -28.33 8.77
N PRO A 202 11.78 -28.66 7.80
CA PRO A 202 12.01 -29.84 6.98
C PRO A 202 12.30 -29.42 5.54
N MET A 203 13.59 -29.44 5.21
CA MET A 203 14.04 -29.92 3.91
C MET A 203 13.56 -31.36 3.74
N THR A 204 12.80 -31.65 2.70
CA THR A 204 13.16 -32.65 1.67
C THR A 204 12.03 -32.77 0.65
N LEU A 205 12.36 -32.39 -0.59
CA LEU A 205 11.63 -32.74 -1.79
C LEU A 205 11.99 -34.18 -2.17
N SER A 206 10.97 -35.03 -2.34
CA SER A 206 11.09 -36.28 -3.11
C SER A 206 9.75 -36.58 -3.76
N THR A 207 9.67 -36.37 -5.07
CA THR A 207 8.87 -37.18 -6.00
C THR A 207 9.35 -36.84 -7.40
N GLY A 208 9.82 -37.89 -8.09
CA GLY A 208 10.32 -37.83 -9.45
C GLY A 208 9.20 -37.78 -10.49
N ASP A 209 9.66 -37.43 -11.68
CA ASP A 209 9.09 -37.70 -13.00
C ASP A 209 7.97 -36.80 -13.52
N GLY A 210 8.41 -35.75 -14.23
CA GLY A 210 7.57 -34.95 -15.13
C GLY A 210 8.37 -33.82 -15.78
N LYS A 211 9.27 -34.16 -16.72
CA LYS A 211 10.07 -33.20 -17.51
C LYS A 211 9.23 -32.02 -18.02
N VAL A 212 9.63 -30.80 -17.67
CA VAL A 212 9.37 -29.61 -18.48
C VAL A 212 10.69 -28.87 -18.67
N LEU A 213 11.35 -29.16 -19.79
CA LEU A 213 12.52 -28.43 -20.26
C LEU A 213 12.05 -27.08 -20.79
N PHE A 214 12.30 -26.01 -20.02
CA PHE A 214 12.30 -24.65 -20.56
C PHE A 214 13.74 -24.19 -20.70
N GLU A 215 14.24 -24.26 -21.92
CA GLU A 215 15.53 -23.68 -22.30
C GLU A 215 15.47 -22.16 -22.16
N ASN A 216 16.49 -21.60 -21.49
CA ASN A 216 16.67 -20.18 -21.34
C ASN A 216 17.20 -19.56 -22.64
N LYS A 217 16.51 -18.52 -23.12
CA LYS A 217 16.77 -17.75 -24.36
C LYS A 217 18.14 -17.02 -24.39
N ALA A 218 19.01 -17.23 -23.41
CA ALA A 218 20.35 -16.65 -23.32
C ALA A 218 21.47 -17.50 -23.95
N ALA A 219 21.17 -18.71 -24.47
CA ALA A 219 22.17 -19.62 -25.05
C ALA A 219 22.25 -19.59 -26.60
N ARG A 220 21.48 -18.72 -27.28
CA ARG A 220 21.34 -18.74 -28.75
C ARG A 220 22.32 -17.83 -29.53
N GLU A 221 23.11 -16.98 -28.89
CA GLU A 221 23.99 -16.02 -29.61
C GLU A 221 25.49 -16.36 -29.61
N LYS A 222 25.92 -17.52 -29.10
CA LYS A 222 27.35 -17.93 -29.10
C LYS A 222 27.71 -19.07 -30.06
N ARG A 223 26.84 -19.45 -31.01
CA ARG A 223 27.11 -20.56 -31.95
C ARG A 223 27.11 -20.23 -33.45
N GLU A 224 26.98 -18.96 -33.86
CA GLU A 224 27.06 -18.58 -35.28
C GLU A 224 28.40 -17.92 -35.69
N GLY A 225 29.41 -17.86 -34.81
CA GLY A 225 30.70 -17.21 -35.10
C GLY A 225 31.91 -18.12 -35.33
N ALA A 226 31.75 -19.44 -35.41
CA ALA A 226 32.89 -20.38 -35.53
C ALA A 226 32.65 -21.45 -36.60
N ALA A 227 32.37 -21.02 -37.82
CA ALA A 227 32.53 -21.81 -39.03
C ALA A 227 32.60 -20.89 -40.26
N THR A 228 33.71 -20.18 -40.42
CA THR A 228 34.26 -19.84 -41.75
C THR A 228 35.78 -19.80 -41.65
#